data_AF-A0A2V3UH76-F1
#
_entry.id   AF-A0A2V3UH76-F1
#
_cell.length_a   1.000
_cell.length_b   1.000
_cell.length_c   1.000
_cell.angle_alpha   90.00
_cell.angle_beta   90.00
_cell.angle_gamma   90.00
#
_symmetry.space_group_name_H-M   'P 1'
#
loop_
_entity.id
_entity.type
_entity.pdbx_description
1 polymer ?
#
loop_
_entity_poly.entity_id
_entity_poly.type
_entity_poly.pdbx_seq_one_letter_code
_entity_poly.pdbx_strand_id
1 'polypeptide(L)'
;MELRKTYFADERRDDLKEIGQSRPRSDAFGHVTARTAFFADRTFPGTLHLKMVRSPHHHARIRAIDTSEAERHPGVVRVLTAKDVPHNLYTVLSLIQVGPEDEHVLAEEKVRWKGEAVVAVLAETPRAAFEGVAKVRIDYEPLPAVLDMEAALAPGAPLVNERHGGNYYHYDSGSSRKVRLGDVEDGFRQADHILEQTYASAPIEHAPTETTGCIVVPEGNERFTCYTNTQAMFFTLDNASIILQMPGHKLHMVGGTVGGGFGGKVDVIVEPIAILGSKLTGRPVSFIYGREEEMQISSPRAAERIVLKDGVTRDGRIVARQVHCYVDAGAYSRHSPYGTQKGAAHFPGPYTIPNVSIDSFCVYTNRTPSSAMRGFGVTIGDFALEVQMDKLARLIGMDPIEFRLINAYRDGDLKAHRQPTEGAALIECMQEASRVTNWPIADRFFELSSRTRRD
;
A
#
# COMPACT_ATOMS: atom_id res chain seq x y z
N MET A 1 -31.16 -4.27 3.44
CA MET A 1 -30.43 -5.03 2.41
C MET A 1 -31.19 -6.33 2.19
N GLU A 2 -31.72 -6.55 1.00
CA GLU A 2 -32.35 -7.83 0.65
C GLU A 2 -31.24 -8.80 0.22
N LEU A 3 -31.18 -9.99 0.82
CA LEU A 3 -30.23 -11.03 0.46
C LEU A 3 -30.87 -11.94 -0.60
N ARG A 4 -30.23 -12.09 -1.76
CA ARG A 4 -30.65 -13.05 -2.80
C ARG A 4 -30.26 -14.48 -2.40
N LYS A 5 -31.13 -15.11 -1.60
CA LYS A 5 -30.86 -16.43 -0.98
C LYS A 5 -31.00 -17.63 -1.93
N THR A 6 -31.52 -17.40 -3.14
CA THR A 6 -31.75 -18.46 -4.15
C THR A 6 -30.44 -18.95 -4.77
N TYR A 7 -29.44 -18.08 -4.88
CA TYR A 7 -28.11 -18.47 -5.32
C TYR A 7 -27.40 -19.28 -4.23
N PHE A 8 -26.81 -20.41 -4.63
CA PHE A 8 -26.04 -21.29 -3.74
C PHE A 8 -26.81 -21.73 -2.48
N ALA A 9 -28.13 -21.92 -2.61
CA ALA A 9 -29.02 -22.24 -1.48
C ALA A 9 -28.65 -23.54 -0.76
N ASP A 10 -28.03 -24.48 -1.47
CA ASP A 10 -27.51 -25.75 -0.97
C ASP A 10 -26.27 -25.63 -0.08
N GLU A 11 -25.51 -24.54 -0.19
CA GLU A 11 -24.35 -24.23 0.66
C GLU A 11 -24.68 -23.32 1.85
N ARG A 12 -25.88 -22.70 1.82
CA ARG A 12 -26.27 -21.67 2.76
C ARG A 12 -26.83 -22.26 4.05
N ARG A 13 -26.41 -21.70 5.20
CA ARG A 13 -27.00 -21.97 6.51
C ARG A 13 -27.76 -20.74 7.03
N ASP A 14 -29.07 -20.74 6.86
CA ASP A 14 -29.96 -19.66 7.32
C ASP A 14 -30.43 -19.80 8.77
N ASP A 15 -30.09 -20.89 9.44
CA ASP A 15 -30.45 -21.21 10.82
C ASP A 15 -29.46 -20.65 11.86
N LEU A 16 -28.43 -19.93 11.42
CA LEU A 16 -27.40 -19.40 12.29
C LEU A 16 -27.91 -18.20 13.09
N LYS A 17 -27.79 -18.30 14.42
CA LYS A 17 -28.27 -17.28 15.37
C LYS A 17 -27.41 -16.01 15.40
N GLU A 18 -26.14 -16.10 15.03
CA GLU A 18 -25.18 -14.99 15.12
C GLU A 18 -24.53 -14.63 13.78
N ILE A 19 -24.00 -15.63 13.05
CA ILE A 19 -23.32 -15.40 11.77
C ILE A 19 -24.32 -14.93 10.71
N GLY A 20 -24.00 -13.84 10.01
CA GLY A 20 -24.85 -13.24 8.96
C GLY A 20 -26.00 -12.36 9.49
N GLN A 21 -26.17 -12.25 10.81
CA GLN A 21 -27.20 -11.41 11.42
C GLN A 21 -26.71 -9.97 11.61
N SER A 22 -27.62 -9.00 11.46
CA SER A 22 -27.33 -7.58 11.71
C SER A 22 -27.27 -7.30 13.21
N ARG A 23 -26.13 -7.60 13.84
CA ARG A 23 -25.86 -7.30 15.25
C ARG A 23 -25.15 -5.95 15.41
N PRO A 24 -25.46 -5.16 16.44
CA PRO A 24 -24.64 -4.01 16.80
C PRO A 24 -23.21 -4.46 17.10
N ARG A 25 -22.22 -3.72 16.59
CA ARG A 25 -20.82 -3.96 16.96
C ARG A 25 -20.61 -3.66 18.45
N SER A 26 -19.77 -4.45 19.11
CA SER A 26 -19.49 -4.32 20.54
C SER A 26 -18.89 -2.96 20.93
N ASP A 27 -18.13 -2.33 20.03
CA ASP A 27 -17.49 -1.02 20.23
C ASP A 27 -18.37 0.17 19.82
N ALA A 28 -19.52 -0.07 19.16
CA ALA A 28 -20.35 1.00 18.59
C ALA A 28 -20.79 2.04 19.63
N PHE A 29 -21.20 1.58 20.81
CA PHE A 29 -21.66 2.47 21.87
C PHE A 29 -20.55 3.45 22.32
N GLY A 30 -19.31 2.97 22.43
CA GLY A 30 -18.17 3.81 22.79
C GLY A 30 -17.94 4.92 21.75
N HIS A 31 -18.03 4.58 20.47
CA HIS A 31 -17.80 5.53 19.38
C HIS A 31 -18.88 6.63 19.33
N VAL A 32 -20.17 6.27 19.46
CA VAL A 32 -21.27 7.24 19.36
C VAL A 32 -21.46 8.09 20.62
N THR A 33 -20.84 7.71 21.74
CA THR A 33 -20.89 8.45 23.01
C THR A 33 -19.58 9.15 23.35
N ALA A 34 -18.59 9.14 22.44
CA ALA A 34 -17.24 9.67 22.66
C ALA A 34 -16.53 9.06 23.90
N ARG A 35 -16.84 7.80 24.22
CA ARG A 35 -16.20 7.04 25.31
C ARG A 35 -15.07 6.12 24.83
N THR A 36 -14.99 5.88 23.51
CA THR A 36 -13.84 5.19 22.92
C THR A 36 -12.62 6.11 23.00
N ALA A 37 -11.54 5.65 23.64
CA ALA A 37 -10.29 6.41 23.75
C ALA A 37 -9.31 6.05 22.63
N PHE A 38 -9.05 7.00 21.74
CA PHE A 38 -7.98 6.96 20.74
C PHE A 38 -6.62 7.25 21.39
N PHE A 39 -5.52 6.93 20.71
CA PHE A 39 -4.18 7.06 21.32
C PHE A 39 -3.91 8.52 21.75
N ALA A 40 -4.36 9.50 20.96
CA ALA A 40 -4.17 10.93 21.22
C ALA A 40 -5.03 11.50 22.35
N ASP A 41 -6.06 10.77 22.82
CA ASP A 41 -6.89 11.18 23.97
C ASP A 41 -6.18 10.97 25.32
N ARG A 42 -5.01 10.30 25.30
CA ARG A 42 -4.25 9.97 26.49
C ARG A 42 -3.26 11.09 26.81
N THR A 43 -3.22 11.50 28.07
CA THR A 43 -2.29 12.53 28.57
C THR A 43 -1.37 11.94 29.61
N PHE A 44 -0.06 12.20 29.49
CA PHE A 44 0.94 11.84 30.48
C PHE A 44 1.73 13.08 30.94
N PRO A 45 1.94 13.29 32.25
CA PRO A 45 2.71 14.42 32.73
C PRO A 45 4.13 14.46 32.16
N GLY A 46 4.61 15.65 31.80
CA GLY A 46 5.98 15.85 31.31
C GLY A 46 6.25 15.31 29.91
N THR A 47 5.21 14.95 29.14
CA THR A 47 5.34 14.49 27.75
C THR A 47 6.12 15.48 26.88
N LEU A 48 7.10 14.97 26.13
CA LEU A 48 7.82 15.71 25.10
C LEU A 48 7.08 15.60 23.77
N HIS A 49 7.15 16.64 22.96
CA HIS A 49 6.62 16.68 21.61
C HIS A 49 7.76 16.51 20.60
N LEU A 50 7.66 15.46 19.78
CA LEU A 50 8.62 15.16 18.73
C LEU A 50 8.14 15.75 17.39
N LYS A 51 9.02 16.49 16.72
CA LYS A 51 8.84 16.92 15.32
C LYS A 51 10.07 16.62 14.48
N MET A 52 9.84 16.42 13.19
CA MET A 52 10.89 16.08 12.23
C MET A 52 11.33 17.31 11.45
N VAL A 53 12.64 17.46 11.27
CA VAL A 53 13.22 18.24 10.18
C VAL A 53 13.22 17.34 8.94
N ARG A 54 12.62 17.83 7.86
CA ARG A 54 12.37 17.05 6.65
C ARG A 54 13.04 17.68 5.45
N SER A 55 13.48 16.84 4.51
CA SER A 55 14.11 17.24 3.27
C SER A 55 13.18 18.12 2.42
N PRO A 56 13.65 19.28 1.91
CA PRO A 56 12.95 20.02 0.88
C PRO A 56 13.27 19.52 -0.55
N HIS A 57 14.18 18.57 -0.70
CA HIS A 57 14.72 18.12 -1.99
C HIS A 57 14.25 16.70 -2.35
N HIS A 58 14.01 16.48 -3.65
CA HIS A 58 13.71 15.14 -4.19
C HIS A 58 14.94 14.22 -4.19
N HIS A 59 16.14 14.76 -4.37
CA HIS A 59 17.38 14.00 -4.27
C HIS A 59 18.50 14.97 -3.89
N ALA A 60 19.21 14.73 -2.79
CA ALA A 60 20.35 15.55 -2.40
C ALA A 60 21.29 14.78 -1.45
N ARG A 61 22.59 15.00 -1.56
CA ARG A 61 23.57 14.54 -0.56
C ARG A 61 23.51 15.47 0.65
N ILE A 62 23.61 14.90 1.84
CA ILE A 62 23.74 15.66 3.09
C ILE A 62 25.24 15.88 3.33
N ARG A 63 25.72 17.13 3.21
CA ARG A 63 27.13 17.46 3.47
C ARG A 63 27.41 17.63 4.96
N ALA A 64 26.50 18.30 5.65
CA ALA A 64 26.61 18.59 7.08
C ALA A 64 25.23 18.83 7.70
N ILE A 65 25.12 18.53 8.99
CA ILE A 65 23.96 18.84 9.83
C ILE A 65 24.49 19.62 11.05
N ASP A 66 23.96 20.82 11.28
CA ASP A 66 24.21 21.63 12.47
C ASP A 66 22.92 21.74 13.31
N THR A 67 22.97 21.13 14.48
CA THR A 67 21.88 21.11 15.47
C THR A 67 22.10 22.11 16.62
N SER A 68 23.23 22.82 16.64
CA SER A 68 23.70 23.57 17.81
C SER A 68 22.77 24.73 18.21
N GLU A 69 22.08 25.34 17.25
CA GLU A 69 21.10 26.41 17.51
C GLU A 69 19.78 25.84 18.07
N ALA A 70 19.36 24.68 17.56
CA ALA A 70 18.17 23.96 18.04
C ALA A 70 18.38 23.42 19.46
N GLU A 71 19.54 22.83 19.75
CA GLU A 71 19.88 22.30 21.09
C GLU A 71 19.93 23.38 22.18
N ARG A 72 20.25 24.62 21.80
CA ARG A 72 20.26 25.77 22.72
C ARG A 72 18.88 26.46 22.83
N HIS A 73 17.90 26.04 22.05
CA HIS A 73 16.57 26.65 22.06
C HIS A 73 15.87 26.39 23.41
N PRO A 74 15.34 27.41 24.11
CA PRO A 74 14.54 27.20 25.31
C PRO A 74 13.39 26.21 25.08
N GLY A 75 13.31 25.17 25.91
CA GLY A 75 12.30 24.13 25.80
C GLY A 75 12.62 22.98 24.83
N VAL A 76 13.69 23.06 24.03
CA VAL A 76 14.21 21.87 23.33
C VAL A 76 15.01 21.04 24.34
N VAL A 77 14.73 19.74 24.37
CA VAL A 77 15.31 18.80 25.36
C VAL A 77 16.36 17.92 24.71
N ARG A 78 16.10 17.47 23.48
CA ARG A 78 17.01 16.59 22.75
C ARG A 78 16.81 16.74 21.25
N VAL A 79 17.89 16.66 20.51
CA VAL A 79 17.90 16.52 19.04
C VAL A 79 18.52 15.17 18.72
N LEU A 80 17.91 14.41 17.80
CA LEU A 80 18.36 13.10 17.35
C LEU A 80 18.66 13.14 15.86
N THR A 81 19.76 12.50 15.48
CA THR A 81 20.20 12.30 14.10
C THR A 81 20.28 10.80 13.80
N ALA A 82 20.61 10.45 12.55
CA ALA A 82 20.92 9.07 12.16
C ALA A 82 21.86 8.33 13.13
N LYS A 83 22.85 9.05 13.70
CA LYS A 83 23.86 8.50 14.61
C LYS A 83 23.30 8.01 15.95
N ASP A 84 22.13 8.52 16.35
CA ASP A 84 21.47 8.11 17.60
C ASP A 84 20.65 6.82 17.40
N VAL A 85 20.32 6.45 16.15
CA VAL A 85 19.48 5.29 15.85
C VAL A 85 20.35 4.01 15.84
N PRO A 86 20.09 3.03 16.73
CA PRO A 86 20.96 1.84 16.86
C PRO A 86 21.12 1.03 15.56
N HIS A 87 20.03 0.85 14.82
CA HIS A 87 20.00 0.26 13.48
C HIS A 87 19.19 1.16 12.56
N ASN A 88 19.87 2.07 11.88
CA ASN A 88 19.26 3.17 11.13
C ASN A 88 18.79 2.79 9.72
N LEU A 89 18.80 1.52 9.34
CA LEU A 89 18.43 1.06 8.00
C LEU A 89 17.57 -0.19 8.13
N TYR A 90 16.42 -0.25 7.46
CA TYR A 90 15.53 -1.41 7.51
C TYR A 90 14.67 -1.49 6.24
N THR A 91 13.90 -2.56 6.14
CA THR A 91 12.73 -2.66 5.24
C THR A 91 11.58 -3.23 6.04
N VAL A 92 10.40 -2.60 5.96
CA VAL A 92 9.23 -2.95 6.79
C VAL A 92 8.77 -4.41 6.63
N LEU A 93 9.03 -5.01 5.46
CA LEU A 93 8.68 -6.38 5.11
C LEU A 93 9.85 -7.39 5.27
N SER A 94 10.92 -7.02 5.97
CA SER A 94 12.09 -7.90 6.20
C SER A 94 11.73 -9.26 6.82
N LEU A 95 10.75 -9.29 7.73
CA LEU A 95 10.28 -10.49 8.43
C LEU A 95 9.61 -11.53 7.51
N ILE A 96 9.14 -11.10 6.33
CA ILE A 96 8.60 -11.99 5.29
C ILE A 96 9.55 -12.07 4.09
N GLN A 97 10.85 -11.88 4.34
CA GLN A 97 11.94 -12.07 3.39
C GLN A 97 11.91 -11.12 2.18
N VAL A 98 11.27 -9.95 2.31
CA VAL A 98 11.41 -8.87 1.33
C VAL A 98 12.64 -8.05 1.72
N GLY A 99 13.68 -8.15 0.91
CA GLY A 99 14.90 -7.37 1.04
C GLY A 99 15.38 -6.81 -0.30
N PRO A 100 16.53 -6.11 -0.32
CA PRO A 100 17.36 -5.75 0.84
C PRO A 100 16.70 -4.72 1.77
N GLU A 101 17.29 -4.51 2.95
CA GLU A 101 17.02 -3.30 3.77
C GLU A 101 17.36 -2.06 2.96
N ASP A 102 16.43 -1.11 2.82
CA ASP A 102 16.60 -0.03 1.87
C ASP A 102 16.16 1.36 2.35
N GLU A 103 15.45 1.46 3.47
CA GLU A 103 14.90 2.71 4.02
C GLU A 103 15.60 3.08 5.33
N HIS A 104 16.01 4.34 5.46
CA HIS A 104 16.58 4.84 6.73
C HIS A 104 15.47 5.34 7.66
N VAL A 105 15.66 5.18 8.97
CA VAL A 105 14.77 5.80 9.97
C VAL A 105 14.94 7.32 9.96
N LEU A 106 16.20 7.77 9.94
CA LEU A 106 16.59 9.15 9.67
C LEU A 106 17.65 9.15 8.56
N ALA A 107 17.46 9.95 7.51
CA ALA A 107 18.40 10.04 6.40
C ALA A 107 19.79 10.46 6.89
N GLU A 108 20.82 9.71 6.47
CA GLU A 108 22.20 9.92 6.90
C GLU A 108 23.06 10.54 5.80
N GLU A 109 23.26 9.83 4.70
CA GLU A 109 24.19 10.24 3.63
C GLU A 109 23.52 11.12 2.58
N LYS A 110 22.27 10.81 2.25
CA LYS A 110 21.48 11.50 1.23
C LYS A 110 20.00 11.34 1.50
N VAL A 111 19.24 12.31 1.02
CA VAL A 111 17.79 12.27 0.92
C VAL A 111 17.41 11.83 -0.49
N ARG A 112 16.47 10.91 -0.62
CA ARG A 112 16.01 10.27 -1.85
C ARG A 112 14.60 10.71 -2.25
N TRP A 113 13.92 11.47 -1.41
CA TRP A 113 12.64 12.10 -1.74
C TRP A 113 12.36 13.35 -0.90
N LYS A 114 11.46 14.21 -1.39
CA LYS A 114 11.05 15.44 -0.72
C LYS A 114 10.09 15.13 0.42
N GLY A 115 10.48 15.40 1.65
CA GLY A 115 9.74 15.05 2.87
C GLY A 115 10.44 14.03 3.77
N GLU A 116 11.54 13.44 3.29
CA GLU A 116 12.31 12.46 4.04
C GLU A 116 12.80 13.03 5.38
N ALA A 117 12.63 12.27 6.46
CA ALA A 117 13.05 12.69 7.80
C ALA A 117 14.57 12.64 7.92
N VAL A 118 15.18 13.70 8.46
CA VAL A 118 16.64 13.81 8.61
C VAL A 118 17.05 13.98 10.08
N VAL A 119 16.29 14.77 10.84
CA VAL A 119 16.57 15.07 12.25
C VAL A 119 15.25 15.06 13.02
N ALA A 120 15.25 14.51 14.23
CA ALA A 120 14.12 14.58 15.15
C ALA A 120 14.42 15.57 16.29
N VAL A 121 13.50 16.48 16.58
CA VAL A 121 13.59 17.45 17.67
C VAL A 121 12.53 17.12 18.72
N LEU A 122 12.96 16.92 19.97
CA LEU A 122 12.11 16.69 21.12
C LEU A 122 12.10 17.94 22.00
N ALA A 123 10.90 18.45 22.31
CA ALA A 123 10.74 19.65 23.11
C ALA A 123 9.59 19.54 24.12
N GLU A 124 9.59 20.42 25.12
CA GLU A 124 8.60 20.43 26.20
C GLU A 124 7.21 20.90 25.77
N THR A 125 7.13 21.62 24.65
CA THR A 125 5.87 22.10 24.08
C THR A 125 5.86 21.89 22.56
N PRO A 126 4.67 21.78 21.93
CA PRO A 126 4.58 21.70 20.47
C PRO A 126 5.25 22.90 19.79
N ARG A 127 5.09 24.09 20.36
CA ARG A 127 5.68 25.34 19.86
C ARG A 127 7.20 25.27 19.86
N ALA A 128 7.82 24.89 20.98
CA ALA A 128 9.27 24.77 21.06
C ALA A 128 9.81 23.68 20.12
N ALA A 129 9.05 22.61 19.86
CA ALA A 129 9.43 21.60 18.87
C ALA A 129 9.47 22.19 17.45
N PHE A 130 8.44 22.96 17.05
CA PHE A 130 8.42 23.66 15.75
C PHE A 130 9.53 24.71 15.62
N GLU A 131 9.74 25.53 16.65
CA GLU A 131 10.80 26.54 16.65
C GLU A 131 12.20 25.88 16.62
N GLY A 132 12.37 24.74 17.30
CA GLY A 132 13.60 23.95 17.26
C GLY A 132 13.88 23.35 15.89
N VAL A 133 12.86 22.79 15.22
CA VAL A 133 12.98 22.29 13.83
C VAL A 133 13.48 23.37 12.88
N ALA A 134 12.97 24.60 13.00
CA ALA A 134 13.38 25.73 12.16
C ALA A 134 14.84 26.19 12.38
N LYS A 135 15.46 25.79 13.50
CA LYS A 135 16.84 26.15 13.85
C LYS A 135 17.87 25.09 13.48
N VAL A 136 17.45 23.92 13.03
CA VAL A 136 18.37 22.92 12.48
C VAL A 136 18.77 23.35 11.08
N ARG A 137 20.08 23.40 10.82
CA ARG A 137 20.63 23.76 9.50
C ARG A 137 21.23 22.52 8.86
N ILE A 138 20.82 22.24 7.62
CA ILE A 138 21.30 21.10 6.86
C ILE A 138 21.88 21.64 5.56
N ASP A 139 23.15 21.35 5.31
CA ASP A 139 23.83 21.66 4.06
C ASP A 139 23.57 20.53 3.05
N TYR A 140 22.78 20.85 2.02
CA TYR A 140 22.41 19.92 0.96
C TYR A 140 23.18 20.23 -0.32
N GLU A 141 23.64 19.18 -0.97
CA GLU A 141 24.06 19.22 -2.37
C GLU A 141 22.99 18.52 -3.23
N PRO A 142 22.15 19.28 -3.96
CA PRO A 142 21.14 18.69 -4.83
C PRO A 142 21.77 17.73 -5.86
N LEU A 143 21.11 16.58 -6.06
CA LEU A 143 21.49 15.57 -7.04
C LEU A 143 20.41 15.47 -8.12
N PRO A 144 20.73 14.95 -9.32
CA PRO A 144 19.72 14.65 -10.33
C PRO A 144 18.67 13.68 -9.78
N ALA A 145 17.40 14.07 -9.85
CA ALA A 145 16.28 13.24 -9.44
C ALA A 145 15.58 12.65 -10.67
N VAL A 146 15.04 11.44 -10.55
CA VAL A 146 14.19 10.81 -11.55
C VAL A 146 12.78 10.64 -11.00
N LEU A 147 11.80 11.25 -11.67
CA LEU A 147 10.39 11.28 -11.24
C LEU A 147 9.48 10.66 -12.29
N ASP A 148 10.01 9.89 -13.24
CA ASP A 148 9.19 9.18 -14.21
C ASP A 148 9.66 7.72 -14.25
N MET A 149 8.71 6.78 -14.29
CA MET A 149 9.05 5.36 -14.21
C MET A 149 9.80 4.88 -15.45
N GLU A 150 9.42 5.34 -16.65
CA GLU A 150 10.11 4.96 -17.88
C GLU A 150 11.51 5.58 -17.91
N ALA A 151 11.64 6.86 -17.50
CA ALA A 151 12.93 7.51 -17.35
C ALA A 151 13.81 6.84 -16.29
N ALA A 152 13.25 6.31 -15.20
CA ALA A 152 13.98 5.60 -14.15
C ALA A 152 14.54 4.26 -14.65
N LEU A 153 13.83 3.59 -15.55
CA LEU A 153 14.24 2.32 -16.16
C LEU A 153 15.20 2.50 -17.36
N ALA A 154 15.39 3.72 -17.85
CA ALA A 154 16.27 3.98 -18.99
C ALA A 154 17.75 3.73 -18.65
N PRO A 155 18.57 3.24 -19.60
CA PRO A 155 20.01 3.10 -19.41
C PRO A 155 20.66 4.43 -19.00
N GLY A 156 21.45 4.39 -17.91
CA GLY A 156 22.15 5.58 -17.40
C GLY A 156 21.30 6.53 -16.56
N ALA A 157 20.04 6.17 -16.25
CA ALA A 157 19.23 6.93 -15.30
C ALA A 157 19.92 7.06 -13.92
N PRO A 158 19.75 8.19 -13.22
CA PRO A 158 20.23 8.31 -11.85
C PRO A 158 19.66 7.19 -10.97
N LEU A 159 20.52 6.51 -10.21
CA LEU A 159 20.06 5.51 -9.24
C LEU A 159 19.41 6.21 -8.05
N VAL A 160 18.17 5.84 -7.77
CA VAL A 160 17.42 6.33 -6.60
C VAL A 160 18.01 5.72 -5.33
N ASN A 161 18.19 4.40 -5.34
CA ASN A 161 18.74 3.64 -4.23
C ASN A 161 19.73 2.58 -4.74
N GLU A 162 21.00 2.81 -4.44
CA GLU A 162 22.13 2.00 -4.90
C GLU A 162 22.04 0.55 -4.43
N ARG A 163 21.29 0.27 -3.36
CA ARG A 163 21.13 -1.07 -2.78
C ARG A 163 20.44 -2.07 -3.70
N HIS A 164 19.68 -1.59 -4.67
CA HIS A 164 18.99 -2.44 -5.65
C HIS A 164 19.80 -2.65 -6.95
N GLY A 165 20.91 -1.94 -7.14
CA GLY A 165 21.72 -2.00 -8.37
C GLY A 165 21.00 -1.49 -9.64
N GLY A 166 19.77 -1.02 -9.52
CA GLY A 166 18.89 -0.52 -10.57
C GLY A 166 17.66 0.14 -9.95
N ASN A 167 16.84 0.81 -10.76
CA ASN A 167 15.62 1.48 -10.30
C ASN A 167 14.40 0.55 -10.32
N TYR A 168 14.57 -0.74 -10.01
CA TYR A 168 13.47 -1.69 -9.89
C TYR A 168 13.77 -2.75 -8.82
N TYR A 169 12.71 -3.33 -8.26
CA TYR A 169 12.80 -4.46 -7.35
C TYR A 169 13.14 -5.76 -8.10
N HIS A 170 14.06 -6.56 -7.55
CA HIS A 170 14.41 -7.87 -8.11
C HIS A 170 13.54 -8.96 -7.52
N TYR A 171 12.69 -9.56 -8.37
CA TYR A 171 11.93 -10.76 -8.04
C TYR A 171 12.74 -12.02 -8.40
N ASP A 172 12.23 -13.17 -7.97
CA ASP A 172 12.65 -14.51 -8.45
C ASP A 172 12.67 -14.66 -9.98
N SER A 173 11.88 -13.84 -10.67
CA SER A 173 11.69 -13.80 -12.13
C SER A 173 12.47 -12.67 -12.82
N GLY A 174 13.40 -12.03 -12.09
CA GLY A 174 14.25 -10.95 -12.57
C GLY A 174 13.69 -9.56 -12.25
N SER A 175 13.73 -8.63 -13.22
CA SER A 175 13.35 -7.23 -13.05
C SER A 175 11.85 -6.95 -12.88
N SER A 176 11.01 -7.99 -13.00
CA SER A 176 9.56 -7.89 -12.97
C SER A 176 8.95 -9.16 -12.39
N ARG A 177 7.81 -9.05 -11.73
CA ARG A 177 7.01 -10.22 -11.38
C ARG A 177 6.26 -10.73 -12.62
N LYS A 178 6.47 -12.00 -12.95
CA LYS A 178 5.92 -12.62 -14.17
C LYS A 178 4.78 -13.60 -13.89
N VAL A 179 3.72 -13.56 -14.70
CA VAL A 179 2.69 -14.60 -14.79
C VAL A 179 2.56 -15.07 -16.24
N ARG A 180 2.49 -16.39 -16.45
CA ARG A 180 2.49 -17.03 -17.78
C ARG A 180 1.54 -18.22 -17.85
N LEU A 181 0.64 -18.19 -18.84
CA LEU A 181 -0.23 -19.30 -19.22
C LEU A 181 -0.31 -19.36 -20.76
N GLY A 182 -0.23 -20.55 -21.35
CA GLY A 182 -0.31 -20.72 -22.82
C GLY A 182 0.79 -19.98 -23.59
N ASP A 183 0.49 -19.65 -24.85
CA ASP A 183 1.33 -18.84 -25.74
C ASP A 183 0.54 -17.63 -26.23
N VAL A 184 0.95 -16.43 -25.79
CA VAL A 184 0.22 -15.19 -26.09
C VAL A 184 0.28 -14.82 -27.57
N GLU A 185 1.36 -15.16 -28.27
CA GLU A 185 1.50 -14.90 -29.71
C GLU A 185 0.58 -15.81 -30.51
N ASP A 186 0.44 -17.07 -30.11
CA ASP A 186 -0.53 -18.01 -30.69
C ASP A 186 -1.96 -17.52 -30.47
N GLY A 187 -2.27 -17.03 -29.27
CA GLY A 187 -3.57 -16.47 -28.95
C GLY A 187 -3.88 -15.21 -29.77
N PHE A 188 -2.92 -14.31 -29.98
CA PHE A 188 -3.12 -13.14 -30.85
C PHE A 188 -3.36 -13.53 -32.31
N ARG A 189 -2.75 -14.61 -32.81
CA ARG A 189 -3.03 -15.12 -34.17
C ARG A 189 -4.44 -15.71 -34.33
N GLN A 190 -5.06 -16.13 -33.23
CA GLN A 190 -6.44 -16.65 -33.21
C GLN A 190 -7.49 -15.55 -33.01
N ALA A 191 -7.08 -14.33 -32.68
CA ALA A 191 -7.99 -13.22 -32.43
C ALA A 191 -8.51 -12.63 -33.76
N ASP A 192 -9.80 -12.30 -33.79
CA ASP A 192 -10.39 -11.53 -34.90
C ASP A 192 -10.07 -10.04 -34.76
N HIS A 193 -9.96 -9.56 -33.52
CA HIS A 193 -9.62 -8.18 -33.19
C HIS A 193 -8.60 -8.13 -32.05
N ILE A 194 -7.68 -7.18 -32.12
CA ILE A 194 -6.70 -6.91 -31.05
C ILE A 194 -6.86 -5.46 -30.62
N LEU A 195 -6.94 -5.22 -29.31
CA LEU A 195 -7.00 -3.88 -28.74
C LEU A 195 -5.87 -3.71 -27.73
N GLU A 196 -5.05 -2.69 -27.96
CA GLU A 196 -4.00 -2.25 -27.04
C GLU A 196 -4.34 -0.86 -26.51
N GLN A 197 -4.23 -0.67 -25.20
CA GLN A 197 -4.51 0.59 -24.51
C GLN A 197 -3.54 0.79 -23.35
N THR A 198 -3.33 2.05 -22.98
CA THR A 198 -2.58 2.41 -21.78
C THR A 198 -3.47 3.14 -20.79
N TYR A 199 -3.41 2.71 -19.54
CA TYR A 199 -4.14 3.26 -18.40
C TYR A 199 -3.14 3.78 -17.37
N ALA A 200 -3.49 4.84 -16.64
CA ALA A 200 -2.63 5.39 -15.61
C ALA A 200 -3.43 5.96 -14.45
N SER A 201 -2.81 6.00 -13.26
CA SER A 201 -3.33 6.68 -12.07
C SER A 201 -2.30 7.61 -11.47
N ALA A 202 -2.76 8.65 -10.78
CA ALA A 202 -1.93 9.43 -9.87
C ALA A 202 -1.83 8.73 -8.50
N PRO A 203 -0.85 9.10 -7.66
CA PRO A 203 -0.85 8.67 -6.26
C PRO A 203 -2.11 9.14 -5.53
N ILE A 204 -2.58 8.34 -4.56
CA ILE A 204 -3.80 8.64 -3.78
C ILE A 204 -3.48 8.51 -2.30
N GLU A 205 -3.71 9.56 -1.53
CA GLU A 205 -3.58 9.54 -0.07
C GLU A 205 -4.86 8.99 0.59
N HIS A 206 -4.70 8.36 1.76
CA HIS A 206 -5.76 7.63 2.46
C HIS A 206 -6.75 8.53 3.17
N ALA A 207 -6.32 9.74 3.52
CA ALA A 207 -7.05 10.77 4.25
C ALA A 207 -7.74 10.24 5.52
N PRO A 208 -7.05 9.50 6.42
CA PRO A 208 -7.66 9.00 7.65
C PRO A 208 -8.07 10.19 8.53
N THR A 209 -9.22 10.13 9.19
CA THR A 209 -9.71 11.23 10.03
C THR A 209 -8.76 11.52 11.19
N GLU A 210 -8.28 10.47 11.85
CA GLU A 210 -7.19 10.54 12.83
C GLU A 210 -5.84 10.44 12.09
N THR A 211 -4.95 11.40 12.28
CA THR A 211 -3.61 11.37 11.67
C THR A 211 -2.71 10.32 12.33
N THR A 212 -1.67 9.90 11.62
CA THR A 212 -0.68 8.92 12.07
C THR A 212 0.09 9.45 13.28
N GLY A 213 0.24 8.63 14.32
CA GLY A 213 0.95 9.05 15.51
C GLY A 213 1.02 8.00 16.62
N CYS A 214 1.83 8.30 17.62
CA CYS A 214 1.94 7.53 18.84
C CYS A 214 2.29 8.39 20.07
N ILE A 215 2.09 7.82 21.25
CA ILE A 215 2.59 8.32 22.53
C ILE A 215 3.30 7.18 23.24
N VAL A 216 4.58 7.37 23.57
CA VAL A 216 5.41 6.39 24.26
C VAL A 216 5.62 6.81 25.70
N VAL A 217 5.53 5.85 26.62
CA VAL A 217 5.68 6.05 28.07
C VAL A 217 6.70 5.04 28.62
N PRO A 218 7.77 5.49 29.31
CA PRO A 218 8.71 4.61 29.96
C PRO A 218 8.14 4.05 31.27
N GLU A 219 8.36 2.77 31.56
CA GLU A 219 7.79 2.07 32.73
C GLU A 219 8.77 1.89 33.92
N GLY A 220 9.94 2.54 33.87
CA GLY A 220 10.92 2.53 34.97
C GLY A 220 11.84 1.30 35.05
N ASN A 221 11.60 0.25 34.25
CA ASN A 221 12.41 -0.98 34.18
C ASN A 221 12.96 -1.24 32.75
N GLU A 222 13.29 -0.15 32.05
CA GLU A 222 13.68 -0.13 30.63
C GLU A 222 12.63 -0.75 29.70
N ARG A 223 11.36 -0.80 30.13
CA ARG A 223 10.23 -1.12 29.26
C ARG A 223 9.53 0.16 28.81
N PHE A 224 8.92 0.09 27.64
CA PHE A 224 8.23 1.21 26.99
C PHE A 224 6.86 0.76 26.53
N THR A 225 5.81 1.41 27.05
CA THR A 225 4.46 1.28 26.49
C THR A 225 4.30 2.30 25.37
N CYS A 226 3.94 1.86 24.17
CA CYS A 226 3.68 2.70 23.01
C CYS A 226 2.19 2.62 22.64
N TYR A 227 1.44 3.70 22.92
CA TYR A 227 0.08 3.89 22.45
C TYR A 227 0.13 4.39 21.01
N THR A 228 -0.27 3.56 20.05
CA THR A 228 -0.17 3.85 18.60
C THR A 228 -1.47 3.54 17.88
N ASN A 229 -1.72 4.23 16.78
CA ASN A 229 -2.80 3.91 15.84
C ASN A 229 -2.37 3.05 14.64
N THR A 230 -1.23 2.35 14.73
CA THR A 230 -0.82 1.35 13.74
C THR A 230 -1.91 0.30 13.49
N GLN A 231 -2.05 -0.10 12.22
CA GLN A 231 -2.89 -1.22 11.79
C GLN A 231 -2.17 -2.57 11.95
N ALA A 232 -0.85 -2.56 12.18
CA ALA A 232 -0.01 -3.74 12.15
C ALA A 232 0.85 -3.82 13.43
N MET A 233 0.19 -3.97 14.58
CA MET A 233 0.86 -3.89 15.90
C MET A 233 2.07 -4.81 16.03
N PHE A 234 1.96 -6.08 15.61
CA PHE A 234 3.08 -7.03 15.72
C PHE A 234 4.20 -6.74 14.71
N PHE A 235 3.88 -6.35 13.48
CA PHE A 235 4.89 -5.86 12.53
C PHE A 235 5.62 -4.62 13.08
N THR A 236 4.89 -3.72 13.74
CA THR A 236 5.45 -2.51 14.35
C THR A 236 6.35 -2.86 15.53
N LEU A 237 5.93 -3.82 16.38
CA LEU A 237 6.72 -4.34 17.50
C LEU A 237 8.04 -4.94 17.03
N ASP A 238 8.00 -5.81 16.03
CA ASP A 238 9.17 -6.54 15.55
C ASP A 238 10.15 -5.60 14.82
N ASN A 239 9.65 -4.72 13.95
CA ASN A 239 10.50 -3.71 13.30
C ASN A 239 11.08 -2.71 14.32
N ALA A 240 10.30 -2.28 15.32
CA ALA A 240 10.84 -1.42 16.37
C ALA A 240 11.93 -2.13 17.17
N SER A 241 11.79 -3.44 17.43
CA SER A 241 12.83 -4.26 18.08
C SER A 241 14.10 -4.30 17.24
N ILE A 242 13.98 -4.50 15.91
CA ILE A 242 15.11 -4.50 14.96
C ILE A 242 15.79 -3.12 14.93
N ILE A 243 15.04 -2.05 14.72
CA ILE A 243 15.58 -0.68 14.60
C ILE A 243 16.28 -0.24 15.90
N LEU A 244 15.68 -0.55 17.06
CA LEU A 244 16.17 -0.11 18.35
C LEU A 244 17.19 -1.06 18.98
N GLN A 245 17.44 -2.21 18.33
CA GLN A 245 18.25 -3.31 18.86
C GLN A 245 17.82 -3.67 20.29
N MET A 246 16.50 -3.78 20.49
CA MET A 246 15.88 -4.01 21.78
C MET A 246 15.04 -5.29 21.75
N PRO A 247 15.09 -6.14 22.80
CA PRO A 247 14.22 -7.30 22.88
C PRO A 247 12.74 -6.91 22.90
N GLY A 248 11.90 -7.58 22.10
CA GLY A 248 10.48 -7.25 21.98
C GLY A 248 9.69 -7.26 23.30
N HIS A 249 10.09 -8.05 24.30
CA HIS A 249 9.43 -8.05 25.62
C HIS A 249 9.60 -6.73 26.42
N LYS A 250 10.56 -5.88 26.01
CA LYS A 250 10.73 -4.52 26.54
C LYS A 250 9.79 -3.50 25.87
N LEU A 251 9.16 -3.87 24.77
CA LEU A 251 8.26 -3.02 24.01
C LEU A 251 6.81 -3.52 24.18
N HIS A 252 5.93 -2.65 24.66
CA HIS A 252 4.52 -2.96 24.84
C HIS A 252 3.68 -2.06 23.93
N MET A 253 3.26 -2.60 22.80
CA MET A 253 2.39 -1.87 21.86
C MET A 253 0.94 -1.93 22.34
N VAL A 254 0.29 -0.78 22.47
CA VAL A 254 -1.12 -0.63 22.82
C VAL A 254 -1.84 0.07 21.68
N GLY A 255 -2.79 -0.60 21.03
CA GLY A 255 -3.51 -0.09 19.87
C GLY A 255 -4.85 -0.80 19.67
N GLY A 256 -5.32 -0.87 18.42
CA GLY A 256 -6.57 -1.55 18.04
C GLY A 256 -7.81 -0.64 17.95
N THR A 257 -7.71 0.59 18.43
CA THR A 257 -8.66 1.67 18.16
C THR A 257 -8.02 2.68 17.21
N VAL A 258 -8.47 2.73 15.97
CA VAL A 258 -7.82 3.49 14.89
C VAL A 258 -8.86 4.33 14.15
N GLY A 259 -8.64 5.64 14.06
CA GLY A 259 -9.56 6.59 13.41
C GLY A 259 -9.42 6.63 11.89
N GLY A 260 -9.43 5.44 11.27
CA GLY A 260 -9.17 5.24 9.84
C GLY A 260 -7.68 4.98 9.56
N GLY A 261 -7.42 4.15 8.55
CA GLY A 261 -6.06 3.83 8.12
C GLY A 261 -6.03 3.40 6.67
N PHE A 262 -6.96 2.53 6.25
CA PHE A 262 -7.11 2.10 4.85
C PHE A 262 -5.85 1.51 4.21
N GLY A 263 -4.86 1.09 5.03
CA GLY A 263 -3.54 0.65 4.61
C GLY A 263 -2.42 1.64 4.96
N GLY A 264 -2.70 2.94 5.13
CA GLY A 264 -1.68 3.98 5.34
C GLY A 264 -0.96 3.90 6.69
N LYS A 265 -1.47 3.08 7.62
CA LYS A 265 -0.90 2.88 8.96
C LYS A 265 -0.36 1.47 9.18
N VAL A 266 0.01 0.74 8.11
CA VAL A 266 0.74 -0.54 8.24
C VAL A 266 2.25 -0.36 8.23
N ASP A 267 2.74 0.77 7.73
CA ASP A 267 4.16 1.11 7.77
C ASP A 267 4.58 1.48 9.19
N VAL A 268 5.87 1.28 9.49
CA VAL A 268 6.46 1.59 10.78
C VAL A 268 7.13 2.94 10.67
N ILE A 269 6.47 3.99 11.15
CA ILE A 269 6.81 5.38 10.79
C ILE A 269 7.21 6.20 12.02
N VAL A 270 6.40 6.15 13.09
CA VAL A 270 6.50 7.09 14.21
C VAL A 270 7.01 6.44 15.49
N GLU A 271 6.77 5.14 15.64
CA GLU A 271 7.00 4.40 16.87
C GLU A 271 8.47 4.27 17.22
N PRO A 272 9.38 3.83 16.32
CA PRO A 272 10.77 3.58 16.71
C PRO A 272 11.45 4.84 17.24
N ILE A 273 11.31 5.97 16.54
CA ILE A 273 11.97 7.22 16.94
C ILE A 273 11.37 7.83 18.20
N ALA A 274 10.05 7.69 18.43
CA ALA A 274 9.42 8.11 19.67
C ALA A 274 9.88 7.25 20.86
N ILE A 275 10.04 5.92 20.66
CA ILE A 275 10.59 5.02 21.67
C ILE A 275 12.05 5.37 21.97
N LEU A 276 12.87 5.61 20.95
CA LEU A 276 14.25 6.05 21.13
C LEU A 276 14.32 7.36 21.91
N GLY A 277 13.49 8.34 21.55
CA GLY A 277 13.37 9.61 22.25
C GLY A 277 12.99 9.44 23.73
N SER A 278 12.04 8.55 24.02
CA SER A 278 11.63 8.24 25.40
C SER A 278 12.75 7.54 26.17
N LYS A 279 13.45 6.59 25.55
CA LYS A 279 14.61 5.89 26.13
C LYS A 279 15.73 6.86 26.50
N LEU A 280 16.07 7.81 25.63
CA LEU A 280 17.18 8.74 25.84
C LEU A 280 16.86 9.86 26.82
N THR A 281 15.59 10.20 27.01
CA THR A 281 15.17 11.31 27.89
C THR A 281 14.57 10.85 29.21
N GLY A 282 14.17 9.57 29.32
CA GLY A 282 13.42 9.05 30.46
C GLY A 282 12.01 9.64 30.59
N ARG A 283 11.51 10.35 29.58
CA ARG A 283 10.21 11.06 29.58
C ARG A 283 9.24 10.42 28.58
N PRO A 284 7.92 10.57 28.79
CA PRO A 284 6.97 10.24 27.74
C PRO A 284 7.22 11.08 26.47
N VAL A 285 6.97 10.53 25.29
CA VAL A 285 7.17 11.20 24.00
C VAL A 285 5.95 11.02 23.11
N SER A 286 5.41 12.12 22.61
CA SER A 286 4.33 12.15 21.62
C SER A 286 4.90 12.52 20.25
N PHE A 287 4.62 11.68 19.25
CA PHE A 287 4.90 11.99 17.85
C PHE A 287 3.62 11.85 17.05
N ILE A 288 3.07 12.98 16.60
CA ILE A 288 1.79 13.05 15.89
C ILE A 288 1.94 13.91 14.65
N TYR A 289 1.45 13.41 13.53
CA TYR A 289 1.42 14.15 12.28
C TYR A 289 0.37 15.25 12.32
N GLY A 290 0.71 16.43 11.81
CA GLY A 290 -0.29 17.39 11.36
C GLY A 290 -1.03 16.86 10.13
N ARG A 291 -2.19 17.46 9.80
CA ARG A 291 -2.94 17.07 8.57
C ARG A 291 -2.12 17.29 7.29
N GLU A 292 -1.39 18.39 7.21
CA GLU A 292 -0.50 18.66 6.08
C GLU A 292 0.62 17.63 5.99
N GLU A 293 1.22 17.25 7.12
CA GLU A 293 2.23 16.19 7.17
C GLU A 293 1.66 14.85 6.70
N GLU A 294 0.46 14.46 7.15
CA GLU A 294 -0.21 13.25 6.65
C GLU A 294 -0.34 13.29 5.13
N MET A 295 -0.85 14.38 4.57
CA MET A 295 -1.12 14.50 3.14
C MET A 295 0.14 14.51 2.26
N GLN A 296 1.30 14.89 2.80
CA GLN A 296 2.54 15.06 2.04
C GLN A 296 3.58 13.94 2.28
N ILE A 297 3.56 13.32 3.46
CA ILE A 297 4.62 12.45 3.96
C ILE A 297 4.13 11.00 4.14
N SER A 298 2.85 10.79 4.44
CA SER A 298 2.32 9.43 4.59
C SER A 298 2.50 8.67 3.28
N SER A 299 2.59 7.34 3.36
CA SER A 299 2.72 6.52 2.16
C SER A 299 1.42 6.56 1.37
N PRO A 300 1.38 7.07 0.13
CA PRO A 300 0.18 7.00 -0.68
C PRO A 300 0.03 5.61 -1.32
N ARG A 301 -1.12 5.37 -1.97
CA ARG A 301 -1.17 4.40 -3.06
C ARG A 301 -0.18 4.80 -4.16
N ALA A 302 0.50 3.81 -4.72
CA ALA A 302 1.37 3.99 -5.87
C ALA A 302 0.63 4.60 -7.08
N ALA A 303 1.34 5.42 -7.85
CA ALA A 303 0.95 5.66 -9.23
C ALA A 303 1.23 4.38 -10.03
N GLU A 304 0.33 4.03 -10.94
CA GLU A 304 0.51 2.87 -11.81
C GLU A 304 0.35 3.30 -13.28
N ARG A 305 1.10 2.66 -14.17
CA ARG A 305 0.93 2.75 -15.62
C ARG A 305 0.81 1.34 -16.17
N ILE A 306 -0.30 1.05 -16.82
CA ILE A 306 -0.69 -0.29 -17.25
C ILE A 306 -0.91 -0.27 -18.76
N VAL A 307 -0.07 -0.98 -19.50
CA VAL A 307 -0.27 -1.26 -20.92
C VAL A 307 -0.96 -2.62 -21.02
N LEU A 308 -2.17 -2.63 -21.57
CA LEU A 308 -3.02 -3.81 -21.65
C LEU A 308 -3.35 -4.09 -23.11
N LYS A 309 -3.08 -5.32 -23.56
CA LYS A 309 -3.34 -5.78 -24.92
C LYS A 309 -4.13 -7.07 -24.88
N ASP A 310 -5.32 -7.07 -25.48
CA ASP A 310 -6.20 -8.23 -25.53
C ASP A 310 -6.51 -8.62 -26.98
N GLY A 311 -6.54 -9.92 -27.22
CA GLY A 311 -7.07 -10.52 -28.45
C GLY A 311 -8.46 -11.09 -28.18
N VAL A 312 -9.44 -10.72 -29.01
CA VAL A 312 -10.84 -11.12 -28.89
C VAL A 312 -11.36 -11.69 -30.21
N THR A 313 -12.18 -12.73 -30.13
CA THR A 313 -12.89 -13.32 -31.27
C THR A 313 -14.24 -12.64 -31.49
N ARG A 314 -14.85 -12.80 -32.68
CA ARG A 314 -16.16 -12.21 -33.03
C ARG A 314 -17.30 -12.67 -32.13
N ASP A 315 -17.19 -13.86 -31.56
CA ASP A 315 -18.16 -14.41 -30.60
C ASP A 315 -17.92 -13.96 -29.15
N GLY A 316 -16.96 -13.06 -28.93
CA GLY A 316 -16.73 -12.40 -27.65
C GLY A 316 -15.78 -13.11 -26.70
N ARG A 317 -15.08 -14.17 -27.11
CA ARG A 317 -14.08 -14.85 -26.26
C ARG A 317 -12.75 -14.10 -26.28
N ILE A 318 -12.17 -13.90 -25.10
CA ILE A 318 -10.82 -13.37 -24.96
C ILE A 318 -9.83 -14.53 -25.08
N VAL A 319 -9.02 -14.50 -26.13
CA VAL A 319 -8.09 -15.60 -26.48
C VAL A 319 -6.65 -15.30 -26.08
N ALA A 320 -6.30 -14.04 -25.87
CA ALA A 320 -4.98 -13.62 -25.43
C ALA A 320 -5.04 -12.36 -24.57
N ARG A 321 -4.20 -12.30 -23.54
CA ARG A 321 -3.90 -11.08 -22.78
C ARG A 321 -2.41 -10.91 -22.56
N GLN A 322 -1.90 -9.74 -22.90
CA GLN A 322 -0.58 -9.26 -22.52
C GLN A 322 -0.69 -8.00 -21.66
N VAL A 323 0.06 -7.95 -20.55
CA VAL A 323 0.08 -6.79 -19.65
C VAL A 323 1.51 -6.41 -19.29
N HIS A 324 1.83 -5.14 -19.46
CA HIS A 324 3.00 -4.52 -18.82
C HIS A 324 2.51 -3.50 -17.80
N CYS A 325 2.81 -3.73 -16.52
CA CYS A 325 2.44 -2.83 -15.43
C CYS A 325 3.69 -2.23 -14.80
N TYR A 326 3.71 -0.92 -14.62
CA TYR A 326 4.74 -0.18 -13.91
C TYR A 326 4.12 0.45 -12.67
N VAL A 327 4.65 0.10 -11.50
CA VAL A 327 4.20 0.60 -10.20
C VAL A 327 5.28 1.51 -9.63
N ASP A 328 4.95 2.77 -9.37
CA ASP A 328 5.88 3.74 -8.80
C ASP A 328 5.97 3.53 -7.28
N ALA A 329 7.04 2.86 -6.84
CA ALA A 329 7.32 2.61 -5.43
C ALA A 329 7.77 3.86 -4.68
N GLY A 330 8.10 4.95 -5.39
CA GLY A 330 8.87 6.05 -4.83
C GLY A 330 10.28 5.62 -4.41
N ALA A 331 10.84 6.26 -3.40
CA ALA A 331 12.26 6.12 -3.08
C ALA A 331 12.65 4.80 -2.39
N TYR A 332 11.68 4.08 -1.81
CA TYR A 332 11.89 2.93 -0.95
C TYR A 332 10.89 1.82 -1.24
N SER A 333 11.25 0.58 -0.91
CA SER A 333 10.41 -0.59 -1.18
C SER A 333 9.08 -0.53 -0.44
N ARG A 334 9.12 -0.27 0.88
CA ARG A 334 7.96 -0.44 1.78
C ARG A 334 7.16 -1.69 1.41
N HIS A 335 5.85 -1.55 1.18
CA HIS A 335 5.00 -2.65 0.75
C HIS A 335 4.89 -2.80 -0.78
N SER A 336 5.43 -1.87 -1.57
CA SER A 336 5.22 -1.78 -3.02
C SER A 336 5.62 -3.03 -3.80
N PRO A 337 6.74 -3.74 -3.49
CA PRO A 337 7.07 -5.00 -4.15
C PRO A 337 5.98 -6.08 -3.97
N TYR A 338 5.40 -6.16 -2.76
CA TYR A 338 4.33 -7.10 -2.45
C TYR A 338 3.01 -6.71 -3.14
N GLY A 339 2.70 -5.42 -3.21
CA GLY A 339 1.56 -4.89 -3.97
C GLY A 339 1.66 -5.19 -5.46
N THR A 340 2.84 -4.97 -6.06
CA THR A 340 3.13 -5.27 -7.47
C THR A 340 3.00 -6.77 -7.75
N GLN A 341 3.45 -7.63 -6.84
CA GLN A 341 3.27 -9.07 -6.96
C GLN A 341 1.78 -9.48 -6.95
N LYS A 342 0.97 -8.87 -6.09
CA LYS A 342 -0.48 -9.09 -6.09
C LYS A 342 -1.13 -8.62 -7.38
N GLY A 343 -0.75 -7.44 -7.87
CA GLY A 343 -1.23 -6.92 -9.14
C GLY A 343 -0.92 -7.87 -10.31
N ALA A 344 0.31 -8.40 -10.37
CA ALA A 344 0.70 -9.40 -11.38
C ALA A 344 -0.24 -10.63 -11.38
N ALA A 345 -0.61 -11.14 -10.20
CA ALA A 345 -1.54 -12.24 -10.08
C ALA A 345 -3.00 -11.88 -10.43
N HIS A 346 -3.35 -10.59 -10.34
CA HIS A 346 -4.70 -10.07 -10.57
C HIS A 346 -4.98 -9.68 -12.02
N PHE A 347 -3.96 -9.26 -12.79
CA PHE A 347 -4.10 -8.84 -14.19
C PHE A 347 -4.71 -9.86 -15.18
N PRO A 348 -4.74 -11.19 -14.95
CA PRO A 348 -5.58 -12.07 -15.76
C PRO A 348 -7.07 -11.69 -15.69
N GLY A 349 -7.49 -11.00 -14.62
CA GLY A 349 -8.86 -10.67 -14.33
C GLY A 349 -9.66 -11.89 -13.89
N PRO A 350 -10.95 -11.69 -13.56
CA PRO A 350 -11.86 -12.77 -13.19
C PRO A 350 -12.41 -13.51 -14.44
N TYR A 351 -11.55 -13.69 -15.45
CA TYR A 351 -11.92 -14.17 -16.78
C TYR A 351 -11.07 -15.38 -17.22
N THR A 352 -11.69 -16.34 -17.88
CA THR A 352 -11.06 -17.54 -18.42
C THR A 352 -10.37 -17.20 -19.75
N ILE A 353 -9.08 -16.87 -19.67
CA ILE A 353 -8.24 -16.50 -20.82
C ILE A 353 -7.16 -17.57 -21.03
N PRO A 354 -7.11 -18.25 -22.20
CA PRO A 354 -6.23 -19.39 -22.40
C PRO A 354 -4.75 -19.00 -22.53
N ASN A 355 -4.45 -17.79 -23.00
CA ASN A 355 -3.08 -17.32 -23.22
C ASN A 355 -2.83 -15.98 -22.49
N VAL A 356 -1.95 -15.97 -21.51
CA VAL A 356 -1.68 -14.83 -20.63
C VAL A 356 -0.17 -14.61 -20.47
N SER A 357 0.27 -13.37 -20.69
CA SER A 357 1.64 -12.91 -20.40
C SER A 357 1.60 -11.60 -19.62
N ILE A 358 2.01 -11.60 -18.36
CA ILE A 358 1.99 -10.40 -17.50
C ILE A 358 3.39 -10.15 -16.95
N ASP A 359 3.89 -8.93 -17.13
CA ASP A 359 5.11 -8.44 -16.49
C ASP A 359 4.79 -7.18 -15.67
N SER A 360 4.94 -7.27 -14.35
CA SER A 360 4.74 -6.15 -13.43
C SER A 360 6.06 -5.71 -12.81
N PHE A 361 6.44 -4.46 -13.02
CA PHE A 361 7.65 -3.83 -12.54
C PHE A 361 7.34 -2.95 -11.32
N CYS A 362 8.07 -3.17 -10.23
CA CYS A 362 8.06 -2.27 -9.08
C CYS A 362 9.24 -1.32 -9.24
N VAL A 363 8.98 -0.06 -9.61
CA VAL A 363 9.98 0.91 -10.08
C VAL A 363 10.28 1.93 -8.99
N TYR A 364 11.56 2.18 -8.74
CA TYR A 364 11.99 3.22 -7.80
C TYR A 364 12.10 4.58 -8.49
N THR A 365 11.56 5.61 -7.85
CA THR A 365 11.64 7.02 -8.28
C THR A 365 11.97 7.91 -7.08
N ASN A 366 12.30 9.18 -7.30
CA ASN A 366 12.50 10.16 -6.22
C ASN A 366 11.17 10.79 -5.72
N ARG A 367 10.03 10.12 -5.94
CA ARG A 367 8.74 10.47 -5.33
C ARG A 367 8.63 9.93 -3.89
N THR A 368 7.63 10.43 -3.16
CA THR A 368 7.23 9.90 -1.86
C THR A 368 7.04 8.38 -1.95
N PRO A 369 7.67 7.58 -1.05
CA PRO A 369 7.53 6.14 -1.06
C PRO A 369 6.07 5.72 -0.92
N SER A 370 5.57 4.95 -1.89
CA SER A 370 4.22 4.40 -1.83
C SER A 370 4.15 3.15 -0.96
N SER A 371 2.95 2.80 -0.53
CA SER A 371 2.73 1.59 0.26
C SER A 371 1.29 1.08 0.12
N ALA A 372 0.82 0.33 1.10
CA ALA A 372 -0.47 -0.33 1.08
C ALA A 372 -1.64 0.67 1.09
N MET A 373 -2.58 0.51 0.16
CA MET A 373 -3.92 1.13 0.21
C MET A 373 -4.98 0.08 -0.11
N ARG A 374 -6.16 0.19 0.52
CA ARG A 374 -7.32 -0.71 0.37
C ARG A 374 -7.55 -1.14 -1.09
N GLY A 375 -7.57 -2.44 -1.35
CA GLY A 375 -7.52 -2.99 -2.73
C GLY A 375 -6.09 -3.03 -3.28
N PHE A 376 -5.15 -3.43 -2.43
CA PHE A 376 -3.72 -3.23 -2.61
C PHE A 376 -3.17 -3.98 -3.83
N GLY A 377 -2.64 -3.21 -4.81
CA GLY A 377 -2.17 -3.72 -6.11
C GLY A 377 -3.27 -4.13 -7.09
N VAL A 378 -4.55 -3.97 -6.71
CA VAL A 378 -5.70 -4.50 -7.46
C VAL A 378 -6.59 -3.38 -8.00
N THR A 379 -6.86 -2.33 -7.21
CA THR A 379 -7.87 -1.30 -7.58
C THR A 379 -7.61 -0.60 -8.91
N ILE A 380 -6.36 -0.22 -9.19
CA ILE A 380 -6.02 0.46 -10.46
C ILE A 380 -6.01 -0.56 -11.61
N GLY A 381 -5.58 -1.79 -11.32
CA GLY A 381 -5.73 -2.92 -12.22
C GLY A 381 -7.18 -3.17 -12.61
N ASP A 382 -8.11 -3.23 -11.67
CA ASP A 382 -9.56 -3.37 -11.92
C ASP A 382 -10.07 -2.24 -12.82
N PHE A 383 -9.70 -0.99 -12.55
CA PHE A 383 -10.05 0.12 -13.43
C PHE A 383 -9.57 -0.11 -14.88
N ALA A 384 -8.30 -0.50 -15.06
CA ALA A 384 -7.74 -0.75 -16.39
C ALA A 384 -8.42 -1.94 -17.09
N LEU A 385 -8.60 -3.06 -16.38
CA LEU A 385 -9.20 -4.28 -16.88
C LEU A 385 -10.67 -4.04 -17.27
N GLU A 386 -11.45 -3.41 -16.40
CA GLU A 386 -12.88 -3.26 -16.61
C GLU A 386 -13.20 -2.19 -17.67
N VAL A 387 -12.40 -1.11 -17.76
CA VAL A 387 -12.51 -0.18 -18.89
C VAL A 387 -12.10 -0.86 -20.21
N GLN A 388 -11.10 -1.73 -20.18
CA GLN A 388 -10.75 -2.53 -21.35
C GLN A 388 -11.90 -3.45 -21.79
N MET A 389 -12.56 -4.14 -20.86
CA MET A 389 -13.66 -5.06 -21.19
C MET A 389 -14.80 -4.33 -21.90
N ASP A 390 -15.14 -3.11 -21.45
CA ASP A 390 -16.11 -2.24 -22.12
C ASP A 390 -15.68 -1.86 -23.54
N LYS A 391 -14.39 -1.53 -23.73
CA LYS A 391 -13.87 -1.18 -25.07
C LYS A 391 -13.87 -2.38 -26.01
N LEU A 392 -13.51 -3.58 -25.53
CA LEU A 392 -13.56 -4.81 -26.31
C LEU A 392 -14.99 -5.18 -26.71
N ALA A 393 -15.93 -5.10 -25.76
CA ALA A 393 -17.35 -5.36 -26.03
C ALA A 393 -17.87 -4.42 -27.14
N ARG A 394 -17.61 -3.11 -27.03
CA ARG A 394 -17.99 -2.12 -28.06
C ARG A 394 -17.30 -2.36 -29.40
N LEU A 395 -16.04 -2.80 -29.41
CA LEU A 395 -15.29 -3.08 -30.64
C LEU A 395 -15.96 -4.16 -31.49
N ILE A 396 -16.57 -5.18 -30.86
CA ILE A 396 -17.28 -6.26 -31.56
C ILE A 396 -18.80 -6.07 -31.60
N GLY A 397 -19.31 -4.94 -31.09
CA GLY A 397 -20.75 -4.64 -31.06
C GLY A 397 -21.55 -5.48 -30.06
N MET A 398 -20.95 -5.90 -28.95
CA MET A 398 -21.57 -6.70 -27.90
C MET A 398 -21.87 -5.85 -26.65
N ASP A 399 -22.92 -6.24 -25.91
CA ASP A 399 -23.21 -5.65 -24.60
C ASP A 399 -22.09 -5.95 -23.58
N PRO A 400 -21.66 -4.97 -22.76
CA PRO A 400 -20.55 -5.14 -21.82
C PRO A 400 -20.80 -6.15 -20.69
N ILE A 401 -22.04 -6.37 -20.27
CA ILE A 401 -22.36 -7.41 -19.27
C ILE A 401 -22.34 -8.79 -19.94
N GLU A 402 -22.95 -8.91 -21.12
CA GLU A 402 -22.92 -10.16 -21.90
C GLU A 402 -21.49 -10.60 -22.21
N PHE A 403 -20.63 -9.66 -22.64
CA PHE A 403 -19.22 -9.90 -22.91
C PHE A 403 -18.49 -10.48 -21.70
N ARG A 404 -18.72 -9.93 -20.51
CA ARG A 404 -18.13 -10.45 -19.26
C ARG A 404 -18.68 -11.81 -18.88
N LEU A 405 -19.97 -12.05 -19.09
CA LEU A 405 -20.61 -13.34 -18.79
C LEU A 405 -20.06 -14.50 -19.65
N ILE A 406 -19.70 -14.22 -20.91
CA ILE A 406 -19.02 -15.19 -21.79
C ILE A 406 -17.68 -15.60 -21.19
N ASN A 407 -16.91 -14.63 -20.69
CA ASN A 407 -15.53 -14.83 -20.27
C ASN A 407 -15.35 -15.12 -18.78
N ALA A 408 -16.36 -14.91 -17.93
CA ALA A 408 -16.25 -15.06 -16.47
C ALA A 408 -15.77 -16.46 -16.07
N TYR A 409 -14.90 -16.51 -15.05
CA TYR A 409 -14.49 -17.78 -14.44
C TYR A 409 -15.69 -18.58 -13.94
N ARG A 410 -15.55 -19.89 -14.07
CA ARG A 410 -16.39 -20.91 -13.44
C ARG A 410 -15.54 -21.78 -12.53
N ASP A 411 -16.17 -22.47 -11.58
CA ASP A 411 -15.51 -23.47 -10.77
C ASP A 411 -14.83 -24.51 -11.66
N GLY A 412 -13.59 -24.84 -11.34
CA GLY A 412 -12.74 -25.72 -12.14
C GLY A 412 -11.98 -25.04 -13.29
N ASP A 413 -12.32 -23.80 -13.68
CA ASP A 413 -11.53 -23.06 -14.66
C ASP A 413 -10.11 -22.80 -14.12
N LEU A 414 -9.11 -22.99 -14.97
CA LEU A 414 -7.71 -22.80 -14.59
C LEU A 414 -7.34 -21.31 -14.65
N LYS A 415 -7.00 -20.73 -13.51
CA LYS A 415 -6.45 -19.36 -13.43
C LYS A 415 -5.07 -19.30 -14.06
N ALA A 416 -4.63 -18.12 -14.51
CA ALA A 416 -3.32 -17.95 -15.15
C ALA A 416 -2.11 -18.33 -14.27
N HIS A 417 -2.27 -18.32 -12.94
CA HIS A 417 -1.28 -18.81 -12.00
C HIS A 417 -1.46 -20.31 -11.66
N ARG A 418 -2.13 -21.07 -12.55
CA ARG A 418 -2.28 -22.54 -12.57
C ARG A 418 -2.92 -23.13 -11.31
N GLN A 419 -3.95 -22.45 -10.82
CA GLN A 419 -4.80 -22.97 -9.74
C GLN A 419 -6.24 -23.03 -10.25
N PRO A 420 -6.99 -24.09 -9.92
CA PRO A 420 -8.41 -24.14 -10.23
C PRO A 420 -9.13 -22.98 -9.53
N THR A 421 -10.19 -22.50 -10.16
CA THR A 421 -11.12 -21.56 -9.54
C THR A 421 -12.08 -22.34 -8.65
N GLU A 422 -12.32 -21.80 -7.46
CA GLU A 422 -13.25 -22.31 -6.47
C GLU A 422 -14.08 -21.15 -5.93
N GLY A 423 -15.37 -21.37 -5.68
CA GLY A 423 -16.27 -20.35 -5.16
C GLY A 423 -16.52 -19.21 -6.14
N ALA A 424 -16.53 -19.49 -7.45
CA ALA A 424 -16.86 -18.50 -8.47
C ALA A 424 -18.33 -18.05 -8.31
N ALA A 425 -18.57 -16.74 -8.39
CA ALA A 425 -19.91 -16.16 -8.28
C ALA A 425 -20.11 -14.92 -9.17
N LEU A 426 -19.16 -14.62 -10.08
CA LEU A 426 -19.22 -13.40 -10.89
C LEU A 426 -20.43 -13.41 -11.83
N ILE A 427 -20.80 -14.57 -12.38
CA ILE A 427 -21.96 -14.72 -13.27
C ILE A 427 -23.25 -14.32 -12.54
N GLU A 428 -23.47 -14.89 -11.36
CA GLU A 428 -24.65 -14.63 -10.52
C GLU A 428 -24.70 -13.17 -10.07
N CYS A 429 -23.54 -12.59 -9.70
CA CYS A 429 -23.42 -11.17 -9.38
C CYS A 429 -23.84 -10.25 -10.54
N MET A 430 -23.41 -10.56 -11.77
CA MET A 430 -23.75 -9.78 -12.97
C MET A 430 -25.22 -9.94 -13.37
N GLN A 431 -25.78 -11.14 -13.24
CA GLN A 431 -27.22 -11.38 -13.45
C GLN A 431 -28.06 -10.53 -12.50
N GLU A 432 -27.72 -10.48 -11.21
CA GLU A 432 -28.44 -9.63 -10.26
C GLU A 432 -28.20 -8.14 -10.47
N ALA A 433 -26.99 -7.74 -10.84
CA ALA A 433 -26.73 -6.35 -11.21
C ALA A 433 -27.63 -5.93 -12.39
N SER A 434 -27.76 -6.77 -13.42
CA SER A 434 -28.67 -6.53 -14.54
C SER A 434 -30.13 -6.45 -14.09
N ARG A 435 -30.62 -7.39 -13.26
CA ARG A 435 -32.01 -7.35 -12.74
C ARG A 435 -32.31 -6.11 -11.93
N VAL A 436 -31.45 -5.77 -10.97
CA VAL A 436 -31.67 -4.64 -10.05
C VAL A 436 -31.60 -3.29 -10.76
N THR A 437 -30.80 -3.21 -11.83
CA THR A 437 -30.67 -1.97 -12.63
C THR A 437 -31.58 -1.92 -13.86
N ASN A 438 -32.33 -2.99 -14.15
CA ASN A 438 -33.08 -3.18 -15.40
C ASN A 438 -32.20 -3.04 -16.65
N TRP A 439 -30.94 -3.45 -16.59
CA TRP A 439 -30.05 -3.45 -17.74
C TRP A 439 -30.39 -4.63 -18.67
N PRO A 440 -30.74 -4.40 -19.94
CA PRO A 440 -31.22 -5.45 -20.82
C PRO A 440 -30.06 -6.33 -21.32
N ILE A 441 -30.03 -7.59 -20.87
CA ILE A 441 -29.19 -8.65 -21.45
C ILE A 441 -30.10 -9.78 -21.96
N ALA A 442 -29.64 -10.54 -22.95
CA ALA A 442 -30.43 -11.62 -23.54
C ALA A 442 -30.72 -12.75 -22.52
N ASP A 443 -31.93 -13.34 -22.60
CA ASP A 443 -32.43 -14.31 -21.62
C ASP A 443 -31.48 -15.51 -21.38
N ARG A 444 -30.80 -15.96 -22.43
CA ARG A 444 -29.80 -17.05 -22.37
C ARG A 444 -28.71 -16.81 -21.32
N PHE A 445 -28.38 -15.56 -21.02
CA PHE A 445 -27.34 -15.20 -20.06
C PHE A 445 -27.79 -15.37 -18.60
N PHE A 446 -29.10 -15.40 -18.33
CA PHE A 446 -29.65 -15.74 -17.02
C PHE A 446 -29.64 -17.24 -16.72
N GLU A 447 -29.39 -18.08 -17.73
CA GLU A 447 -29.26 -19.53 -17.56
C GLU A 447 -27.82 -19.98 -17.25
N LEU A 448 -26.84 -19.07 -17.36
CA LEU A 448 -25.45 -19.34 -17.01
C LEU A 448 -25.30 -19.55 -15.49
N SER A 449 -24.31 -20.35 -15.11
CA SER A 449 -23.89 -20.53 -13.72
C SER A 449 -22.37 -20.54 -13.61
N SER A 450 -21.86 -20.04 -12.50
CA SER A 450 -20.45 -20.15 -12.13
C SER A 450 -20.03 -21.58 -11.77
N ARG A 451 -20.96 -22.49 -11.43
CA ARG A 451 -20.61 -23.87 -11.02
C ARG A 451 -20.41 -24.84 -12.18
N THR A 452 -21.06 -24.60 -13.32
CA THR A 452 -21.06 -25.55 -14.44
C THR A 452 -20.90 -24.83 -15.75
N ARG A 453 -20.05 -25.37 -16.63
CA ARG A 453 -20.01 -25.00 -18.03
C ARG A 453 -21.04 -25.88 -18.73
N ARG A 454 -22.10 -25.28 -19.27
CA ARG A 454 -22.94 -25.98 -20.25
C ARG A 454 -22.20 -25.91 -21.58
N ASP A 455 -21.98 -27.07 -22.21
CA ASP A 455 -21.30 -27.20 -23.51
C ASP A 455 -22.04 -26.46 -24.63
#